data_AF-A0A3D2P8K2-F1
#
_entry.id   AF-A0A3D2P8K2-F1
#
_cell.length_a   1.000
_cell.length_b   1.000
_cell.length_c   1.000
_cell.angle_alpha   90.00
_cell.angle_beta   90.00
_cell.angle_gamma   90.00
#
_symmetry.space_group_name_H-M   'P 1'
#
loop_
_entity.id
_entity.type
_entity.pdbx_description
1 polymer ?
#
loop_
_entity_poly.entity_id
_entity_poly.type
_entity_poly.pdbx_seq_one_letter_code
_entity_poly.pdbx_strand_id
1 'polypeptide(L)'
;KKHTPQALLKMSKSWFSKGQTAREKNVNWRGEKPKCIECGKSLSNFNHKRCSQCRGNGYKGRNHWNWKGGISSLESIIRNLCEYKNWRLEVYKRDCFKCCNCTSKKNIHAHHIKPFLNILNGFLQTYNQFSPIDDKETLIRLAITYEPFWDVTNGKTLCEHCHKNIKQLSTEVSNGAF
;
A
#
# COMPACT_ATOMS: atom_id res chain seq x y z
N LYS A 1 -14.08 67.71 -1.59
CA LYS A 1 -13.09 67.68 -2.71
C LYS A 1 -12.70 66.23 -2.92
N LYS A 2 -13.13 65.59 -4.02
CA LYS A 2 -12.88 64.16 -4.31
C LYS A 2 -11.53 64.06 -5.05
N HIS A 3 -10.62 63.24 -4.55
CA HIS A 3 -9.30 63.04 -5.15
C HIS A 3 -9.39 62.23 -6.46
N THR A 4 -8.57 62.57 -7.45
CA THR A 4 -8.50 61.86 -8.73
C THR A 4 -7.77 60.51 -8.60
N PRO A 5 -8.06 59.51 -9.46
CA PRO A 5 -7.46 58.16 -9.37
C PRO A 5 -5.92 58.15 -9.42
N GLN A 6 -5.33 59.18 -10.05
CA GLN A 6 -3.88 59.36 -10.16
C GLN A 6 -3.21 59.78 -8.84
N ALA A 7 -3.96 60.39 -7.92
CA ALA A 7 -3.46 60.72 -6.58
C ALA A 7 -3.39 59.48 -5.67
N LEU A 8 -4.31 58.52 -5.84
CA LEU A 8 -4.28 57.24 -5.11
C LEU A 8 -3.13 56.33 -5.56
N LEU A 9 -2.67 56.44 -6.82
CA LEU A 9 -1.54 55.67 -7.33
C LEU A 9 -0.17 56.23 -6.89
N LYS A 10 -0.10 57.48 -6.40
CA LYS A 10 1.14 58.09 -5.88
C LYS A 10 1.34 57.86 -4.38
N MET A 11 0.29 57.52 -3.62
CA MET A 11 0.39 57.21 -2.19
C MET A 11 0.85 55.78 -1.87
N SER A 12 0.97 54.90 -2.88
CA SER A 12 1.43 53.51 -2.69
C SER A 12 2.91 53.27 -3.07
N LYS A 13 3.62 54.30 -3.56
CA LYS A 13 4.97 54.14 -4.14
C LYS A 13 6.14 54.52 -3.22
N SER A 14 5.94 54.71 -1.91
CA SER A 14 7.04 55.16 -1.02
C SER A 14 7.51 54.21 0.09
N TRP A 15 6.96 53.00 0.26
CA TRP A 15 7.25 52.18 1.46
C TRP A 15 7.68 50.73 1.23
N PHE A 16 8.30 50.41 0.10
CA PHE A 16 9.00 49.12 -0.08
C PHE A 16 10.42 49.32 -0.61
N SER A 17 11.21 50.11 0.12
CA SER A 17 12.64 49.81 0.18
C SER A 17 12.76 48.41 0.79
N LYS A 18 13.10 47.40 -0.02
CA LYS A 18 13.53 46.10 0.49
C LYS A 18 14.83 46.30 1.26
N GLY A 19 14.74 46.81 2.49
CA GLY A 19 15.83 46.79 3.43
C GLY A 19 16.15 45.33 3.70
N GLN A 20 17.40 44.93 3.43
CA GLN A 20 17.87 43.61 3.82
C GLN A 20 17.60 43.42 5.31
N THR A 21 16.86 42.37 5.64
CA THR A 21 16.52 42.06 7.04
C THR A 21 17.82 41.82 7.82
N ALA A 22 17.84 42.07 9.14
CA ALA A 22 19.02 41.84 9.96
C ALA A 22 19.58 40.41 9.85
N ARG A 23 18.75 39.44 9.42
CA ARG A 23 19.14 38.06 9.13
C ARG A 23 19.91 37.91 7.82
N GLU A 24 19.55 38.63 6.76
CA GLU A 24 20.21 38.56 5.44
C GLU A 24 21.62 39.17 5.46
N LYS A 25 21.92 40.04 6.43
CA LYS A 25 23.26 40.62 6.64
C LYS A 25 24.24 39.71 7.40
N ASN A 26 23.76 38.59 7.95
CA ASN A 26 24.61 37.65 8.67
C ASN A 26 25.36 36.76 7.66
N VAL A 27 26.70 36.73 7.71
CA VAL A 27 27.54 35.91 6.82
C VAL A 27 27.26 34.41 6.90
N ASN A 28 26.70 33.95 8.03
CA ASN A 28 26.30 32.57 8.25
C ASN A 28 24.84 32.28 7.82
N TRP A 29 24.13 33.27 7.28
CA TRP A 29 22.76 33.09 6.80
C TRP A 29 22.76 32.30 5.49
N ARG A 30 22.06 31.16 5.48
CA ARG A 30 22.01 30.23 4.36
C ARG A 30 20.72 30.32 3.54
N GLY A 31 19.99 31.43 3.64
CA GLY A 31 18.70 31.59 2.98
C GLY A 31 17.52 31.03 3.77
N GLU A 32 16.35 31.05 3.13
CA GLU A 32 15.15 30.40 3.64
C GLU A 32 15.30 28.87 3.62
N LYS A 33 14.72 28.20 4.62
CA LYS A 33 14.73 26.73 4.66
C LYS A 33 13.92 26.16 3.48
N PRO A 34 14.35 25.03 2.89
CA PRO A 34 13.66 24.42 1.76
C PRO A 34 12.25 23.98 2.16
N LYS A 35 11.38 23.87 1.16
CA LYS A 35 10.00 23.42 1.32
C LYS A 35 9.87 21.94 0.96
N CYS A 36 8.95 21.25 1.62
CA CYS A 36 8.60 19.87 1.32
C CYS A 36 8.07 19.78 -0.11
N ILE A 37 8.61 18.85 -0.91
CA ILE A 37 8.16 18.67 -2.31
C ILE A 37 6.72 18.17 -2.46
N GLU A 38 6.11 17.64 -1.40
CA GLU A 38 4.74 17.08 -1.42
C GLU A 38 3.72 18.07 -0.86
N CYS A 39 3.97 18.65 0.32
CA CYS A 39 2.99 19.49 1.03
C CYS A 39 3.40 20.97 1.16
N GLY A 40 4.55 21.37 0.62
CA GLY A 40 5.02 22.76 0.65
C GLY A 40 5.46 23.29 2.02
N LYS A 41 5.34 22.52 3.11
CA LYS A 41 5.75 22.94 4.46
C LYS A 41 7.26 23.21 4.52
N SER A 42 7.65 24.28 5.20
CA SER A 42 9.06 24.60 5.48
C SER A 42 9.70 23.48 6.29
N LEU A 43 10.88 23.02 5.85
CA LEU A 43 11.58 21.89 6.43
C LEU A 43 12.47 22.34 7.59
N SER A 44 12.79 21.40 8.48
CA SER A 44 13.64 21.68 9.65
C SER A 44 15.12 21.85 9.29
N ASN A 45 15.57 21.19 8.21
CA ASN A 45 16.95 21.12 7.76
C ASN A 45 17.03 21.35 6.22
N PHE A 46 18.11 21.98 5.76
CA PHE A 46 18.42 22.23 4.35
C PHE A 46 18.59 20.94 3.51
N ASN A 47 19.01 19.83 4.12
CA ASN A 47 19.22 18.57 3.40
C ASN A 47 17.95 17.72 3.25
N HIS A 48 16.84 18.13 3.88
CA HIS A 48 15.60 17.36 3.81
C HIS A 48 14.88 17.67 2.51
N LYS A 49 14.34 16.63 1.85
CA LYS A 49 13.46 16.76 0.68
C LYS A 49 11.97 16.74 1.06
N ARG A 50 11.63 16.10 2.18
CA ARG A 50 10.26 15.89 2.65
C ARG A 50 10.15 16.17 4.15
N CYS A 51 8.97 16.60 4.60
CA CYS A 51 8.68 16.79 6.02
C CYS A 51 8.48 15.42 6.71
N SER A 52 8.42 15.41 8.04
CA SER A 52 8.23 14.16 8.83
C SER A 52 6.99 13.38 8.41
N GLN A 53 5.87 14.08 8.18
CA GLN A 53 4.60 13.49 7.76
C GLN A 53 4.66 12.89 6.34
N CYS A 54 5.44 13.48 5.44
CA CYS A 54 5.55 13.04 4.04
C CYS A 54 6.75 12.11 3.78
N ARG A 55 7.66 11.93 4.75
CA ARG A 55 8.91 11.16 4.56
C ARG A 55 8.66 9.75 4.05
N GLY A 56 7.60 9.10 4.52
CA GLY A 56 7.23 7.74 4.09
C GLY A 56 6.94 7.60 2.59
N ASN A 57 6.52 8.68 1.92
CA ASN A 57 6.23 8.65 0.48
C ASN A 57 7.50 8.50 -0.37
N GLY A 58 8.66 8.84 0.18
CA GLY A 58 9.96 8.62 -0.47
C GLY A 58 10.41 7.15 -0.51
N TYR A 59 9.70 6.26 0.18
CA TYR A 59 10.05 4.84 0.31
C TYR A 59 8.89 3.93 -0.09
N LYS A 60 8.01 4.41 -0.99
CA LYS A 60 6.84 3.66 -1.46
C LYS A 60 6.64 3.87 -2.96
N GLY A 61 6.00 2.90 -3.58
CA GLY A 61 5.66 2.96 -5.01
C GLY A 61 6.88 3.34 -5.86
N ARG A 62 6.69 4.26 -6.80
CA ARG A 62 7.73 4.71 -7.74
C ARG A 62 8.97 5.32 -7.10
N ASN A 63 8.85 5.77 -5.86
CA ASN A 63 9.94 6.44 -5.15
C ASN A 63 10.86 5.45 -4.39
N HIS A 64 10.44 4.20 -4.19
CA HIS A 64 11.26 3.21 -3.48
C HIS A 64 12.42 2.74 -4.37
N TRP A 65 13.66 2.68 -3.84
CA TRP A 65 14.86 2.32 -4.61
C TRP A 65 14.78 0.92 -5.26
N ASN A 66 13.97 0.03 -4.69
CA ASN A 66 13.74 -1.33 -5.18
C ASN A 66 12.46 -1.45 -6.02
N TRP A 67 11.87 -0.33 -6.44
CA TRP A 67 10.66 -0.34 -7.27
C TRP A 67 10.99 -0.75 -8.70
N LYS A 68 10.36 -1.84 -9.14
CA LYS A 68 10.60 -2.43 -10.46
C LYS A 68 9.42 -2.22 -11.43
N GLY A 69 8.68 -1.12 -11.31
CA GLY A 69 7.55 -0.84 -12.23
C GLY A 69 6.18 -1.36 -11.78
N GLY A 70 5.98 -1.67 -10.49
CA GLY A 70 4.67 -2.15 -10.01
C GLY A 70 4.41 -3.64 -10.26
N ILE A 71 5.48 -4.45 -10.22
CA ILE A 71 5.48 -5.92 -10.45
C ILE A 71 4.57 -6.70 -9.50
N SER A 72 4.03 -6.08 -8.44
CA SER A 72 3.07 -6.75 -7.55
C SER A 72 2.02 -7.49 -8.38
N SER A 73 2.06 -8.82 -8.28
CA SER A 73 1.16 -9.70 -9.03
C SER A 73 -0.27 -9.46 -8.58
N LEU A 74 -1.23 -9.69 -9.47
CA LEU A 74 -2.66 -9.61 -9.13
C LEU A 74 -2.97 -10.50 -7.91
N GLU A 75 -2.37 -11.69 -7.85
CA GLU A 75 -2.43 -12.59 -6.67
C GLU A 75 -2.02 -11.86 -5.38
N SER A 76 -0.86 -11.22 -5.38
CA SER A 76 -0.32 -10.55 -4.20
C SER A 76 -1.25 -9.43 -3.75
N ILE A 77 -1.85 -8.70 -4.70
CA ILE A 77 -2.78 -7.62 -4.38
C ILE A 77 -4.07 -8.17 -3.79
N ILE A 78 -4.67 -9.21 -4.39
CA ILE A 78 -5.92 -9.83 -3.90
C ILE A 78 -5.72 -10.35 -2.47
N ARG A 79 -4.59 -11.00 -2.17
CA ARG A 79 -4.29 -11.48 -0.80
C ARG A 79 -4.04 -10.37 0.22
N ASN A 80 -3.84 -9.13 -0.21
CA ASN A 80 -3.66 -7.97 0.66
C ASN A 80 -4.95 -7.16 0.88
N LEU A 81 -6.04 -7.52 0.19
CA LEU A 81 -7.35 -6.89 0.35
C LEU A 81 -7.92 -7.06 1.76
N CYS A 82 -8.88 -6.20 2.11
CA CYS A 82 -9.58 -6.26 3.39
C CYS A 82 -10.40 -7.56 3.51
N GLU A 83 -10.97 -8.00 2.40
CA GLU A 83 -11.77 -9.20 2.24
C GLU A 83 -10.96 -10.45 2.59
N TYR A 84 -9.68 -10.52 2.17
CA TYR A 84 -8.80 -11.61 2.57
C TYR A 84 -8.55 -11.63 4.08
N LYS A 85 -8.42 -10.47 4.73
CA LYS A 85 -8.27 -10.38 6.19
C LYS A 85 -9.56 -10.83 6.89
N ASN A 86 -10.72 -10.45 6.37
CA ASN A 86 -12.02 -10.85 6.88
C ASN A 86 -12.21 -12.37 6.74
N TRP A 87 -11.98 -12.93 5.55
CA TRP A 87 -12.02 -14.37 5.31
C TRP A 87 -11.13 -15.14 6.30
N ARG A 88 -9.87 -14.70 6.49
CA ARG A 88 -8.97 -15.31 7.48
C ARG A 88 -9.54 -15.28 8.89
N LEU A 89 -10.13 -14.15 9.29
CA LEU A 89 -10.73 -14.00 10.61
C LEU A 89 -11.94 -14.93 10.77
N GLU A 90 -12.79 -15.06 9.76
CA GLU A 90 -13.95 -15.96 9.80
C GLU A 90 -13.53 -17.43 9.87
N VAL A 91 -12.51 -17.84 9.12
CA VAL A 91 -11.90 -19.18 9.24
C VAL A 91 -11.39 -19.42 10.66
N TYR A 92 -10.68 -18.45 11.25
CA TYR A 92 -10.19 -18.57 12.62
C TYR A 92 -11.32 -18.65 13.65
N LYS A 93 -12.36 -17.84 13.51
CA LYS A 93 -13.53 -17.86 14.40
C LYS A 93 -14.25 -19.21 14.35
N ARG A 94 -14.52 -19.72 13.15
CA ARG A 94 -15.13 -21.04 12.94
C ARG A 94 -14.34 -22.14 13.61
N ASP A 95 -13.01 -22.08 13.52
CA ASP A 95 -12.11 -23.09 14.08
C ASP A 95 -11.71 -22.80 15.54
N CYS A 96 -12.43 -21.90 16.22
CA CYS A 96 -12.20 -21.51 17.61
C CYS A 96 -10.76 -21.06 17.91
N PHE A 97 -10.09 -20.44 16.94
CA PHE A 97 -8.69 -20.00 17.00
C PHE A 97 -7.71 -21.13 17.38
N LYS A 98 -7.97 -22.34 16.92
CA LYS A 98 -7.14 -23.52 17.17
C LYS A 98 -6.79 -24.22 15.86
N CYS A 99 -5.61 -24.82 15.80
CA CYS A 99 -5.24 -25.73 14.74
C CYS A 99 -6.24 -26.89 14.67
N CYS A 100 -6.87 -27.12 13.52
CA CYS A 100 -7.83 -28.19 13.33
C CYS A 100 -7.21 -29.60 13.41
N ASN A 101 -5.88 -29.73 13.26
CA ASN A 101 -5.20 -31.04 13.28
C ASN A 101 -4.65 -31.41 14.66
N CYS A 102 -4.19 -30.43 15.45
CA CYS A 102 -3.51 -30.69 16.72
C CYS A 102 -3.96 -29.80 17.88
N THR A 103 -5.00 -28.98 17.68
CA THR A 103 -5.60 -28.06 18.68
C THR A 103 -4.71 -26.92 19.20
N SER A 104 -3.45 -26.83 18.73
CA SER A 104 -2.54 -25.75 19.09
C SER A 104 -3.11 -24.36 18.78
N LYS A 105 -2.92 -23.43 19.71
CA LYS A 105 -3.28 -22.00 19.56
C LYS A 105 -2.10 -21.13 19.10
N LYS A 106 -0.90 -21.70 19.00
CA LYS A 106 0.33 -20.97 18.69
C LYS A 106 0.59 -20.99 17.18
N ASN A 107 1.03 -19.86 16.63
CA ASN A 107 1.47 -19.70 15.24
C ASN A 107 0.47 -20.31 14.23
N ILE A 108 -0.79 -19.88 14.32
CA ILE A 108 -1.87 -20.38 13.46
C ILE A 108 -2.00 -19.57 12.16
N HIS A 109 -2.29 -20.27 11.07
CA HIS A 109 -2.40 -19.75 9.71
C HIS A 109 -3.68 -20.30 9.07
N ALA A 110 -4.32 -19.50 8.22
CA ALA A 110 -5.42 -19.96 7.39
C ALA A 110 -4.84 -20.63 6.15
N HIS A 111 -5.09 -21.94 6.01
CA HIS A 111 -4.73 -22.74 4.86
C HIS A 111 -5.92 -22.83 3.91
N HIS A 112 -5.68 -22.71 2.60
CA HIS A 112 -6.72 -22.97 1.61
C HIS A 112 -6.72 -24.46 1.26
N ILE A 113 -7.88 -25.11 1.31
CA ILE A 113 -8.03 -26.53 0.94
C ILE A 113 -7.83 -26.69 -0.57
N LYS A 114 -8.59 -25.95 -1.38
CA LYS A 114 -8.33 -25.71 -2.80
C LYS A 114 -7.31 -24.59 -2.92
N PRO A 115 -6.15 -24.81 -3.58
CA PRO A 115 -5.10 -23.79 -3.70
C PRO A 115 -5.65 -22.49 -4.26
N PHE A 116 -5.27 -21.37 -3.65
CA PHE A 116 -5.67 -20.03 -4.11
C PHE A 116 -5.36 -19.81 -5.60
N LEU A 117 -4.24 -20.36 -6.11
CA LEU A 117 -3.87 -20.26 -7.52
C LEU A 117 -4.93 -20.90 -8.44
N ASN A 118 -5.55 -22.01 -8.04
CA ASN A 118 -6.61 -22.64 -8.82
C ASN A 118 -7.87 -21.78 -8.83
N ILE A 119 -8.16 -21.08 -7.73
CA ILE A 119 -9.28 -20.14 -7.64
C ILE A 119 -9.01 -18.91 -8.52
N LEU A 120 -7.78 -18.38 -8.47
CA LEU A 120 -7.33 -17.26 -9.28
C LEU A 120 -7.41 -17.58 -10.78
N ASN A 121 -6.99 -18.77 -11.19
CA ASN A 121 -7.10 -19.19 -12.59
C ASN A 121 -8.56 -19.28 -13.04
N GLY A 122 -9.46 -19.83 -12.21
CA GLY A 122 -10.90 -19.84 -12.51
C GLY A 122 -11.51 -18.44 -12.60
N PHE A 123 -11.08 -17.52 -11.73
CA PHE A 123 -11.44 -16.10 -11.80
C PHE A 123 -10.99 -15.47 -13.13
N LEU A 124 -9.73 -15.65 -13.51
CA LEU A 124 -9.19 -15.11 -14.76
C LEU A 124 -9.83 -15.72 -16.01
N GLN A 125 -10.24 -16.99 -15.95
CA GLN A 125 -11.02 -17.62 -17.03
C GLN A 125 -12.42 -17.02 -17.15
N THR A 126 -13.08 -16.74 -16.02
CA THR A 126 -14.40 -16.11 -15.98
C THR A 126 -14.36 -14.68 -16.51
N TYR A 127 -13.27 -13.98 -16.25
CA TYR A 127 -13.04 -12.58 -16.62
C TYR A 127 -11.95 -12.43 -17.69
N ASN A 128 -11.95 -13.32 -18.68
CA ASN A 128 -10.90 -13.42 -19.70
C ASN A 128 -10.83 -12.21 -20.66
N GLN A 129 -11.84 -11.34 -20.65
CA GLN A 129 -11.87 -10.10 -21.44
C GLN A 129 -10.96 -9.01 -20.88
N PHE A 130 -10.44 -9.19 -19.65
CA PHE A 130 -9.59 -8.21 -18.99
C PHE A 130 -8.15 -8.73 -18.88
N SER A 131 -7.19 -7.89 -19.24
CA SER A 131 -5.76 -8.17 -19.09
C SER A 131 -5.35 -8.11 -17.60
N PRO A 132 -4.73 -9.16 -17.04
CA PRO A 132 -4.19 -9.12 -15.67
C PRO A 132 -3.11 -8.06 -15.43
N ILE A 133 -2.54 -7.54 -16.52
CA ILE A 133 -1.50 -6.52 -16.50
C ILE A 133 -2.13 -5.13 -16.66
N ASP A 134 -2.92 -4.93 -17.71
CA ASP A 134 -3.45 -3.62 -18.09
C ASP A 134 -4.73 -3.25 -17.34
N ASP A 135 -5.64 -4.21 -17.14
CA ASP A 135 -6.95 -4.04 -16.51
C ASP A 135 -6.94 -4.43 -15.02
N LYS A 136 -5.77 -4.33 -14.39
CA LYS A 136 -5.52 -4.79 -13.02
C LYS A 136 -6.50 -4.19 -12.00
N GLU A 137 -6.80 -2.90 -12.10
CA GLU A 137 -7.75 -2.20 -11.20
C GLU A 137 -9.18 -2.74 -11.33
N THR A 138 -9.62 -3.03 -12.55
CA THR A 138 -10.94 -3.63 -12.82
C THR A 138 -11.03 -5.03 -12.21
N LEU A 139 -10.00 -5.85 -12.42
CA LEU A 139 -9.92 -7.19 -11.84
C LEU A 139 -9.87 -7.16 -10.31
N ILE A 140 -9.21 -6.18 -9.69
CA ILE A 140 -9.21 -6.01 -8.23
C ILE A 140 -10.63 -5.72 -7.72
N ARG A 141 -11.38 -4.83 -8.38
CA ARG A 141 -12.78 -4.52 -8.00
C ARG A 141 -13.69 -5.73 -8.12
N LEU A 142 -13.54 -6.52 -9.19
CA LEU A 142 -14.29 -7.76 -9.38
C LEU A 142 -13.92 -8.83 -8.36
N ALA A 143 -12.65 -8.90 -7.96
CA ALA A 143 -12.19 -9.86 -6.96
C ALA A 143 -12.85 -9.64 -5.58
N ILE A 144 -13.19 -8.40 -5.22
CA ILE A 144 -13.87 -8.07 -3.95
C ILE A 144 -15.21 -8.82 -3.84
N THR A 145 -15.95 -8.95 -4.94
CA THR A 145 -17.28 -9.60 -4.96
C THR A 145 -17.24 -11.04 -5.49
N TYR A 146 -16.05 -11.58 -5.78
CA TYR A 146 -15.91 -12.95 -6.29
C TYR A 146 -15.88 -13.96 -5.13
N GLU A 147 -17.06 -14.47 -4.78
CA GLU A 147 -17.31 -15.41 -3.68
C GLU A 147 -16.29 -16.56 -3.53
N PRO A 148 -15.81 -17.23 -4.60
CA PRO A 148 -14.85 -18.33 -4.43
C PRO A 148 -13.51 -17.95 -3.77
N PHE A 149 -13.10 -16.67 -3.80
CA PHE A 149 -11.93 -16.22 -3.04
C PHE A 149 -12.19 -16.21 -1.52
N TRP A 150 -13.44 -16.00 -1.12
CA TRP A 150 -13.87 -15.73 0.25
C TRP A 150 -14.70 -16.86 0.85
N ASP A 151 -14.77 -18.01 0.19
CA ASP A 151 -15.41 -19.21 0.72
C ASP A 151 -14.70 -19.70 1.98
N VAL A 152 -15.34 -19.52 3.13
CA VAL A 152 -14.82 -19.94 4.44
C VAL A 152 -14.69 -21.46 4.52
N THR A 153 -15.54 -22.23 3.82
CA THR A 153 -15.46 -23.69 3.81
C THR A 153 -14.18 -24.18 3.15
N ASN A 154 -13.63 -23.40 2.20
CA ASN A 154 -12.35 -23.65 1.58
C ASN A 154 -11.15 -23.24 2.47
N GLY A 155 -11.38 -22.74 3.67
CA GLY A 155 -10.35 -22.41 4.65
C GLY A 155 -10.22 -23.45 5.76
N LYS A 156 -9.02 -23.62 6.30
CA LYS A 156 -8.73 -24.43 7.51
C LYS A 156 -7.65 -23.78 8.36
N THR A 157 -7.87 -23.64 9.66
CA THR A 157 -6.88 -23.12 10.60
C THR A 157 -5.86 -24.18 10.96
N LEU A 158 -4.59 -23.91 10.71
CA LEU A 158 -3.49 -24.84 11.00
C LEU A 158 -2.34 -24.11 11.69
N CYS A 159 -1.70 -24.75 12.67
CA CYS A 159 -0.43 -24.25 13.18
C CYS A 159 0.67 -24.41 12.11
N GLU A 160 1.74 -23.64 12.25
CA GLU A 160 2.88 -23.66 11.33
C GLU A 160 3.41 -25.07 11.04
N HIS A 161 3.55 -25.91 12.07
CA HIS A 161 4.02 -27.30 11.92
C HIS A 161 3.07 -28.12 11.03
N CYS A 162 1.78 -28.18 11.37
CA CYS A 162 0.79 -28.91 10.58
C CYS A 162 0.65 -28.36 9.16
N HIS A 163 0.79 -27.04 8.97
CA HIS A 163 0.71 -26.42 7.65
C HIS A 163 1.88 -26.82 6.74
N LYS A 164 3.08 -27.01 7.29
CA LYS A 164 4.25 -27.51 6.54
C LYS A 164 4.08 -28.97 6.13
N ASN A 165 3.55 -29.82 7.02
CA ASN A 165 3.36 -31.25 6.73
C ASN A 165 2.39 -31.48 5.57
N ILE A 166 1.31 -30.68 5.47
CA ILE A 166 0.37 -30.79 4.33
C ILE A 166 1.05 -30.44 3.00
N LYS A 167 1.92 -29.42 2.99
CA LYS A 167 2.64 -29.03 1.77
C LYS A 167 3.58 -30.14 1.31
N GLN A 168 4.28 -30.78 2.24
CA GLN A 168 5.19 -31.90 1.93
C GLN A 168 4.44 -33.08 1.31
N LEU A 169 3.30 -33.48 1.88
CA LEU A 169 2.46 -34.55 1.32
C LEU A 169 1.96 -34.21 -0.10
N SER A 170 1.57 -32.96 -0.37
CA SER A 170 1.14 -32.55 -1.71
C SER A 170 2.26 -32.58 -2.75
N THR A 171 3.50 -32.30 -2.34
CA THR A 171 4.68 -32.34 -3.22
C THR A 171 5.13 -33.77 -3.50
N GLU A 172 5.04 -34.66 -2.51
CA GLU A 172 5.41 -36.08 -2.66
C GLU A 172 4.44 -36.83 -3.58
N VAL A 173 3.13 -36.59 -3.46
CA VAL A 173 2.12 -37.16 -4.38
C VAL A 173 2.33 -36.67 -5.82
N SER A 174 2.75 -35.43 -6.01
CA SER A 174 3.04 -34.87 -7.35
C SER A 174 4.31 -35.46 -7.98
N ASN A 175 5.27 -35.89 -7.15
CA ASN A 175 6.55 -36.46 -7.60
C ASN A 175 6.55 -37.99 -7.68
N GLY A 176 5.55 -38.66 -7.10
CA GLY A 176 5.38 -40.12 -7.11
C GLY A 176 4.41 -40.64 -8.18
N ALA A 177 3.91 -39.77 -9.08
CA ALA A 177 3.12 -40.15 -10.24
C ALA A 177 4.04 -40.28 -11.47
N PHE A 178 4.80 -41.38 -11.53
CA PHE A 178 5.49 -41.87 -12.73
C PHE A 178 5.34 -43.38 -12.82
#